data_AF-A0A943L7M1-F1
#
_entry.id   AF-A0A943L7M1-F1
#
_cell.length_a   1.000
_cell.length_b   1.000
_cell.length_c   1.000
_cell.angle_alpha   90.00
_cell.angle_beta   90.00
_cell.angle_gamma   90.00
#
_symmetry.space_group_name_H-M   'P 1'
#
loop_
_entity.id
_entity.type
_entity.pdbx_description
1 polymer ?
#
loop_
_entity_poly.entity_id
_entity_poly.type
_entity_poly.pdbx_seq_one_letter_code
_entity_poly.pdbx_strand_id
1 'polypeptide(L)'
;MKKDSMNKIINDSWGFAEARILNTCFKLKIFDKINDGNNTIEKLVHAYNYNPSIMKSMFFVLINKNILTFENNRYHINSDYFDFIVST
;
A
#
# COMPACT_ATOMS: atom_id res chain seq x y z
N MET A 1 22.30 4.46 -25.84
CA MET A 1 20.88 4.73 -25.48
C MET A 1 20.03 3.45 -25.66
N LYS A 2 20.00 2.52 -24.70
CA LYS A 2 19.09 1.34 -24.79
C LYS A 2 18.58 0.79 -23.45
N LYS A 3 19.29 0.98 -22.33
CA LYS A 3 18.89 0.40 -21.03
C LYS A 3 17.87 1.25 -20.27
N ASP A 4 18.06 2.57 -20.27
CA ASP A 4 17.17 3.50 -19.54
C ASP A 4 15.78 3.63 -20.16
N SER A 5 15.65 3.45 -21.48
CA SER A 5 14.36 3.52 -22.17
C SER A 5 13.48 2.29 -21.89
N MET A 6 14.08 1.10 -21.72
CA MET A 6 13.32 -0.13 -21.45
C MET A 6 12.80 -0.13 -20.01
N ASN A 7 13.61 0.32 -19.05
CA ASN A 7 13.17 0.52 -17.68
C ASN A 7 12.02 1.55 -17.60
N LYS A 8 12.05 2.60 -18.41
CA LYS A 8 10.96 3.58 -18.47
C LYS A 8 9.64 2.96 -18.96
N ILE A 9 9.65 2.21 -20.07
CA ILE A 9 8.43 1.56 -20.59
C ILE A 9 7.87 0.56 -19.59
N ILE A 10 8.74 -0.22 -18.93
CA ILE A 10 8.35 -1.17 -17.90
C ILE A 10 7.70 -0.41 -16.72
N ASN A 11 8.34 0.65 -16.23
CA ASN A 11 7.80 1.46 -15.12
C ASN A 11 6.46 2.13 -15.48
N ASP A 12 6.33 2.67 -16.69
CA ASP A 12 5.08 3.28 -17.16
C ASP A 12 3.96 2.22 -17.26
N SER A 13 4.30 0.99 -17.64
CA SER A 13 3.35 -0.13 -17.68
C SER A 13 2.94 -0.60 -16.28
N TRP A 14 3.83 -0.49 -15.29
CA TRP A 14 3.53 -0.84 -13.90
C TRP A 14 2.58 0.15 -13.21
N GLY A 15 2.48 1.40 -13.70
CA GLY A 15 1.57 2.40 -13.13
C GLY A 15 0.11 1.94 -13.05
N PHE A 16 -0.35 1.11 -13.99
CA PHE A 16 -1.68 0.50 -13.93
C PHE A 16 -1.86 -0.45 -12.74
N ALA A 17 -0.85 -1.27 -12.44
CA ALA A 17 -0.89 -2.20 -11.32
C ALA A 17 -0.86 -1.44 -9.98
N GLU A 18 -0.06 -0.39 -9.88
CA GLU A 18 0.01 0.49 -8.71
C GLU A 18 -1.34 1.17 -8.44
N ALA A 19 -1.98 1.72 -9.48
CA ALA A 19 -3.31 2.31 -9.37
C ALA A 19 -4.36 1.28 -8.92
N ARG A 20 -4.26 0.03 -9.41
CA ARG A 20 -5.13 -1.07 -8.95
C ARG A 20 -4.90 -1.42 -7.49
N ILE A 21 -3.66 -1.44 -7.01
CA ILE A 21 -3.34 -1.69 -5.60
C ILE A 21 -3.95 -0.60 -4.74
N LEU A 22 -3.73 0.68 -5.08
CA LEU A 22 -4.28 1.81 -4.34
C LEU A 22 -5.82 1.77 -4.28
N ASN A 23 -6.46 1.57 -5.42
CA ASN A 23 -7.93 1.44 -5.49
C ASN A 23 -8.44 0.25 -4.67
N THR A 24 -7.72 -0.87 -4.68
CA THR A 24 -8.06 -2.05 -3.87
C THR A 24 -7.97 -1.74 -2.38
N CYS A 25 -6.94 -1.03 -1.93
CA CYS A 25 -6.80 -0.60 -0.53
C CYS A 25 -7.96 0.30 -0.08
N PHE A 26 -8.43 1.23 -0.93
CA PHE A 26 -9.62 2.04 -0.66
C PHE A 26 -10.90 1.19 -0.60
N LYS A 27 -11.14 0.34 -1.61
CA LYS A 27 -12.34 -0.53 -1.63
C LYS A 27 -12.44 -1.44 -0.42
N LEU A 28 -11.29 -1.92 0.05
CA LEU A 28 -11.21 -2.81 1.20
C LEU A 28 -11.11 -2.04 2.53
N LYS A 29 -11.07 -0.71 2.52
CA LYS A 29 -10.92 0.12 3.73
C LYS A 29 -9.67 -0.21 4.56
N ILE A 30 -8.58 -0.57 3.88
CA ILE A 30 -7.32 -0.95 4.53
C ILE A 30 -6.79 0.21 5.37
N PHE A 31 -6.85 1.44 4.84
CA PHE A 31 -6.34 2.61 5.52
C PHE A 31 -7.12 2.94 6.79
N ASP A 32 -8.45 2.87 6.74
CA ASP A 32 -9.31 3.01 7.93
C ASP A 32 -8.90 1.99 9.00
N LYS A 33 -8.65 0.73 8.63
CA LYS A 33 -8.23 -0.30 9.59
C LYS A 33 -6.86 -0.02 10.21
N ILE A 34 -5.91 0.46 9.41
CA ILE A 34 -4.60 0.87 9.93
C ILE A 34 -4.78 2.02 10.93
N ASN A 35 -5.63 3.00 10.61
CA ASN A 35 -5.96 4.13 11.49
C ASN A 35 -6.65 3.69 12.79
N ASP A 36 -7.55 2.70 12.71
CA ASP A 36 -8.23 2.07 13.86
C ASP A 36 -7.29 1.22 14.74
N GLY A 37 -5.98 1.16 14.45
CA GLY A 37 -5.00 0.40 15.22
C GLY A 37 -4.86 -1.08 14.82
N ASN A 38 -5.51 -1.50 13.73
CA ASN A 38 -5.22 -2.78 13.06
C ASN A 38 -4.06 -2.60 12.10
N ASN A 39 -2.89 -2.27 12.66
CA ASN A 39 -1.73 -1.84 11.90
C ASN A 39 -0.60 -2.87 11.85
N THR A 40 -0.85 -4.13 12.18
CA THR A 40 0.12 -5.22 11.95
C THR A 40 -0.39 -6.13 10.83
N ILE A 41 0.54 -6.85 10.19
CA ILE A 41 0.16 -7.77 9.11
C ILE A 41 -0.78 -8.86 9.64
N GLU A 42 -0.56 -9.36 10.85
CA GLU A 42 -1.36 -10.41 11.48
C GLU A 42 -2.80 -9.95 11.70
N LYS A 43 -2.98 -8.73 12.23
CA LYS A 43 -4.32 -8.15 12.47
C LYS A 43 -5.07 -7.95 11.16
N LEU A 44 -4.39 -7.45 10.13
CA LEU A 44 -5.01 -7.18 8.83
C LEU A 44 -5.33 -8.47 8.09
N VAL A 45 -4.41 -9.42 8.03
CA VAL A 45 -4.64 -10.76 7.45
C VAL A 45 -5.84 -11.44 8.08
N HIS A 46 -5.93 -11.42 9.42
CA HIS A 46 -7.06 -12.02 10.14
C HIS A 46 -8.37 -11.30 9.84
N ALA A 47 -8.38 -9.96 9.79
CA ALA A 47 -9.58 -9.18 9.52
C ALA A 47 -10.20 -9.46 8.14
N TYR A 48 -9.38 -9.83 7.15
CA TYR A 48 -9.85 -10.04 5.78
C TYR A 48 -9.75 -11.49 5.27
N ASN A 49 -9.21 -12.40 6.08
CA ASN A 49 -8.86 -13.76 5.66
C ASN A 49 -8.01 -13.79 4.37
N TYR A 50 -7.04 -12.86 4.25
CA TYR A 50 -6.19 -12.74 3.07
C TYR A 50 -4.89 -13.49 3.20
N ASN A 51 -4.30 -13.84 2.06
CA ASN A 51 -2.96 -14.39 2.03
C ASN A 51 -1.94 -13.33 2.52
N PRO A 52 -1.13 -13.62 3.56
CA PRO A 52 -0.17 -12.66 4.10
C PRO A 52 0.85 -12.16 3.06
N SER A 53 1.28 -13.02 2.15
CA SER A 53 2.27 -12.67 1.12
C SER A 53 1.69 -11.67 0.12
N ILE A 54 0.42 -11.82 -0.27
CA ILE A 54 -0.25 -10.89 -1.17
C ILE A 54 -0.37 -9.51 -0.51
N MET A 55 -0.81 -9.47 0.76
CA MET A 55 -0.96 -8.21 1.48
C MET A 55 0.38 -7.51 1.71
N LYS A 56 1.44 -8.26 2.06
CA LYS A 56 2.81 -7.71 2.16
C LYS A 56 3.28 -7.11 0.83
N SER A 57 3.03 -7.78 -0.29
CA SER A 57 3.38 -7.25 -1.62
C SER A 57 2.63 -5.96 -1.94
N MET A 58 1.35 -5.86 -1.60
CA MET A 58 0.58 -4.61 -1.76
C MET A 58 1.15 -3.49 -0.90
N PHE A 59 1.48 -3.76 0.37
CA PHE A 59 2.02 -2.75 1.28
C PHE A 59 3.43 -2.32 0.90
N PHE A 60 4.24 -3.23 0.35
CA PHE A 60 5.53 -2.88 -0.21
C PHE A 60 5.41 -1.81 -1.32
N VAL A 61 4.41 -1.94 -2.20
CA VAL A 61 4.13 -0.91 -3.22
C VAL A 61 3.74 0.42 -2.57
N LEU A 62 2.87 0.40 -1.56
CA LEU A 62 2.47 1.63 -0.84
C LEU A 62 3.62 2.29 -0.10
N ILE A 63 4.55 1.51 0.47
CA ILE A 63 5.76 1.99 1.12
C ILE A 63 6.70 2.65 0.10
N ASN A 64 6.92 2.01 -1.05
CA ASN A 64 7.73 2.60 -2.13
C ASN A 64 7.13 3.89 -2.70
N LYS A 65 5.82 4.09 -2.55
CA LYS A 65 5.11 5.33 -2.91
C LYS A 65 5.03 6.34 -1.77
N ASN A 66 5.67 6.06 -0.64
CA ASN A 66 5.66 6.91 0.56
C ASN A 66 4.25 7.12 1.17
N ILE A 67 3.28 6.27 0.82
CA ILE A 67 1.91 6.34 1.35
C ILE A 67 1.85 5.70 2.73
N LEU A 68 2.58 4.60 2.92
CA LEU A 68 2.74 3.93 4.20
C LEU A 68 4.21 3.98 4.64
N THR A 69 4.44 3.95 5.96
CA THR A 69 5.73 3.62 6.56
C THR A 69 5.59 2.34 7.39
N PHE A 70 6.71 1.66 7.65
CA PHE A 70 6.73 0.44 8.47
C PHE A 70 7.80 0.58 9.56
N GLU A 71 7.36 0.71 10.80
CA GLU A 71 8.22 0.96 11.96
C GLU A 71 7.71 0.15 13.15
N ASN A 72 8.61 -0.39 13.97
CA ASN A 72 8.25 -1.15 15.17
C ASN A 72 7.22 -2.28 14.92
N ASN A 73 7.36 -2.96 13.77
CA ASN A 73 6.45 -4.01 13.30
C ASN A 73 4.99 -3.54 13.06
N ARG A 74 4.80 -2.26 12.75
CA ARG A 74 3.50 -1.64 12.49
C ARG A 74 3.54 -0.78 11.23
N TYR A 75 2.44 -0.79 10.49
CA TYR A 75 2.22 0.08 9.35
C TYR A 75 1.60 1.40 9.81
N HIS A 76 2.10 2.51 9.27
CA HIS A 76 1.57 3.84 9.56
C HIS A 76 1.25 4.54 8.25
N ILE A 77 0.16 5.31 8.22
CA ILE A 77 -0.13 6.19 7.09
C ILE A 77 0.81 7.39 7.21
N ASN A 78 1.51 7.72 6.13
CA ASN A 78 2.36 8.90 6.11
C ASN A 78 1.49 10.17 6.26
N SER A 79 1.94 11.12 7.08
CA SER A 79 1.23 12.37 7.38
C SER A 79 0.84 13.15 6.13
N ASP A 80 1.67 13.13 5.08
CA ASP A 80 1.41 13.86 3.82
C ASP A 80 0.15 13.37 3.11
N TYR A 81 -0.28 12.14 3.40
CA TYR A 81 -1.45 11.51 2.80
C TYR A 81 -2.61 11.33 3.78
N PHE A 82 -2.40 11.57 5.07
CA PHE A 82 -3.37 11.22 6.11
C PHE A 82 -4.73 11.89 5.84
N ASP A 83 -4.72 13.21 5.63
CA ASP A 83 -5.93 14.01 5.38
C ASP A 83 -6.65 13.66 4.07
N PHE A 84 -5.93 13.08 3.10
CA PHE A 84 -6.50 12.65 1.83
C PHE A 84 -7.11 11.25 1.90
N ILE A 85 -6.52 10.38 2.72
CA ILE A 85 -6.84 8.96 2.76
C ILE A 85 -7.90 8.64 3.81
N VAL A 86 -7.81 9.25 4.99
CA VAL A 86 -8.71 9.01 6.11
C VAL A 86 -9.67 10.19 6.20
N SER A 87 -10.90 10.01 5.73
CA SER A 87 -11.94 11.02 5.92
C SER A 87 -12.30 11.09 7.41
N THR A 88 -12.06 12.25 8.01
CA THR A 88 -12.49 12.57 9.38
C THR A 88 -13.99 12.78 9.48
#